data_AF-A0A4Q3XWX0-F1
#
_entry.id   AF-A0A4Q3XWX0-F1
#
_cell.length_a   1.000
_cell.length_b   1.000
_cell.length_c   1.000
_cell.angle_alpha   90.00
_cell.angle_beta   90.00
_cell.angle_gamma   90.00
#
_symmetry.space_group_name_H-M   'P 1'
#
loop_
_entity.id
_entity.type
_entity.pdbx_description
1 polymer ?
#
loop_
_entity_poly.entity_id
_entity_poly.type
_entity_poly.pdbx_seq_one_letter_code
_entity_poly.pdbx_strand_id
1 'polypeptide(L)'
;MPISDDVIRKAVDRYDRERDRYLKLAARVADICRTSVVEEHAVRAQITSRTKTVKSFEGKLRRFAKRPDKHFASVDEIFEKIGDFAGVRVATYRPEDESRVAQAISGIFAGSQGTTVDIDLKDKLDPANCQFYRATHCQVFLKEGELLGDYANLKGASCEIQICSMMAHVWNEIEHDIGYKPEGGGPAEAER
;
A
#
# COMPACT_ATOMS: atom_id res chain seq x y z
N MET A 1 -10.59 -21.11 -11.51
CA MET A 1 -11.05 -21.84 -10.31
C MET A 1 -10.83 -20.93 -9.11
N PRO A 2 -11.83 -20.75 -8.24
CA PRO A 2 -11.69 -19.94 -7.04
C PRO A 2 -10.52 -20.43 -6.18
N ILE A 3 -9.90 -19.52 -5.42
CA ILE A 3 -8.80 -19.86 -4.51
C ILE A 3 -9.28 -20.94 -3.54
N SER A 4 -8.58 -22.07 -3.44
CA SER A 4 -8.95 -23.14 -2.52
C SER A 4 -8.63 -22.76 -1.07
N ASP A 5 -9.41 -23.28 -0.12
CA ASP A 5 -9.19 -23.02 1.31
C ASP A 5 -7.80 -23.51 1.78
N ASP A 6 -7.28 -24.59 1.19
CA ASP A 6 -5.93 -25.07 1.50
C ASP A 6 -4.85 -24.07 1.03
N VAL A 7 -5.02 -23.48 -0.17
CA VAL A 7 -4.12 -22.43 -0.66
C VAL A 7 -4.20 -21.18 0.23
N ILE A 8 -5.41 -20.78 0.65
CA ILE A 8 -5.59 -19.65 1.58
C ILE A 8 -4.85 -19.92 2.89
N ARG A 9 -5.07 -21.08 3.51
CA ARG A 9 -4.41 -21.45 4.78
C ARG A 9 -2.90 -21.42 4.64
N LYS A 10 -2.34 -22.09 3.63
CA LYS A 10 -0.88 -22.12 3.39
C LYS A 10 -0.30 -20.73 3.12
N ALA A 11 -1.02 -19.87 2.41
CA ALA A 11 -0.60 -18.50 2.16
C ALA A 11 -0.58 -17.68 3.45
N VAL A 12 -1.60 -17.82 4.30
CA VAL A 12 -1.68 -17.15 5.61
C VAL A 12 -0.54 -17.62 6.53
N ASP A 13 -0.29 -18.93 6.60
CA ASP A 13 0.79 -19.51 7.41
C ASP A 13 2.19 -19.06 6.92
N ARG A 14 2.39 -18.92 5.61
CA ARG A 14 3.61 -18.32 5.06
C ARG A 14 3.71 -16.84 5.43
N TYR A 15 2.63 -16.08 5.27
CA TYR A 15 2.63 -14.66 5.54
C TYR A 15 2.93 -14.36 7.00
N ASP A 16 2.35 -15.11 7.93
CA ASP A 16 2.59 -14.96 9.37
C ASP A 16 4.08 -15.14 9.72
N ARG A 17 4.71 -16.20 9.19
CA ARG A 17 6.15 -16.47 9.37
C ARG A 17 7.04 -15.40 8.76
N GLU A 18 6.65 -14.83 7.62
CA GLU A 18 7.42 -13.80 6.91
C GLU A 18 7.04 -12.37 7.32
N ARG A 19 6.07 -12.17 8.23
CA ARG A 19 5.48 -10.86 8.50
C ARG A 19 6.48 -9.82 9.00
N ASP A 20 7.44 -10.23 9.82
CA ASP A 20 8.49 -9.36 10.36
C ASP A 20 9.36 -8.75 9.26
N ARG A 21 9.54 -9.46 8.14
CA ARG A 21 10.24 -8.96 6.95
C ARG A 21 9.51 -7.74 6.35
N TYR A 22 8.19 -7.82 6.24
CA TYR A 22 7.37 -6.73 5.70
C TYR A 22 7.25 -5.55 6.68
N LEU A 23 7.26 -5.83 7.98
CA LEU A 23 7.38 -4.82 9.04
C LEU A 23 8.67 -4.01 8.89
N LYS A 24 9.81 -4.71 8.76
CA LYS A 24 11.11 -4.09 8.54
C LYS A 24 11.16 -3.30 7.23
N LEU A 25 10.58 -3.85 6.15
CA LEU A 25 10.49 -3.16 4.86
C LEU A 25 9.68 -1.87 4.95
N ALA A 26 8.48 -1.91 5.53
CA ALA A 26 7.62 -0.74 5.66
C ALA A 26 8.29 0.38 6.47
N ALA A 27 8.98 0.02 7.56
CA ALA A 27 9.75 0.96 8.36
C ALA A 27 10.90 1.58 7.55
N ARG A 28 11.72 0.76 6.87
CA ARG A 28 12.85 1.25 6.06
C ARG A 28 12.40 2.17 4.92
N VAL A 29 11.34 1.80 4.20
CA VAL A 29 10.80 2.64 3.12
C VAL A 29 10.28 3.97 3.69
N ALA A 30 9.59 3.95 4.83
CA ALA A 30 9.13 5.19 5.46
C ALA A 30 10.28 6.07 5.94
N ASP A 31 11.37 5.50 6.46
CA ASP A 31 12.56 6.26 6.84
C ASP A 31 13.20 6.94 5.63
N ILE A 32 13.38 6.21 4.52
CA ILE A 32 13.89 6.76 3.27
C ILE A 32 12.97 7.88 2.75
N CYS A 33 11.64 7.67 2.78
CA CYS A 33 10.70 8.71 2.38
C CYS A 33 10.79 9.95 3.29
N ARG A 34 10.98 9.79 4.61
CA ARG A 34 11.14 10.95 5.51
C ARG A 34 12.38 11.75 5.14
N THR A 35 13.54 11.10 4.98
CA THR A 35 14.78 11.80 4.61
C THR A 35 14.65 12.46 3.23
N SER A 36 14.33 11.70 2.18
CA SER A 36 14.39 12.26 0.83
C SER A 36 13.21 13.17 0.47
N VAL A 37 11.97 12.83 0.89
CA VAL A 37 10.80 13.65 0.53
C VAL A 37 10.68 14.88 1.41
N VAL A 38 10.85 14.74 2.73
CA VAL A 38 10.60 15.84 3.67
C VAL A 38 11.84 16.69 3.87
N GLU A 39 13.02 16.10 4.01
CA GLU A 39 14.26 16.86 4.30
C GLU A 39 14.92 17.36 3.01
N GLU A 40 15.23 16.46 2.06
CA GLU A 40 15.98 16.84 0.84
C GLU A 40 15.12 17.61 -0.17
N HIS A 41 13.89 17.17 -0.41
CA HIS A 41 12.95 17.88 -1.29
C HIS A 41 12.11 18.95 -0.56
N ALA A 42 12.26 19.12 0.75
CA ALA A 42 11.54 20.14 1.53
C ALA A 42 10.02 20.13 1.32
N VAL A 43 9.42 18.95 1.07
CA VAL A 43 7.97 18.81 0.92
C VAL A 43 7.34 18.63 2.30
N ARG A 44 6.33 19.44 2.63
CA ARG A 44 5.54 19.24 3.84
C ARG A 44 4.59 18.07 3.63
N ALA A 45 4.94 16.92 4.20
CA ALA A 45 4.13 15.71 4.18
C ALA A 45 4.24 14.94 5.50
N GLN A 46 3.18 14.23 5.86
CA GLN A 46 3.22 13.25 6.93
C GLN A 46 3.47 11.86 6.33
N ILE A 47 4.54 11.20 6.79
CA ILE A 47 4.88 9.84 6.40
C ILE A 47 4.41 8.88 7.50
N THR A 48 3.58 7.90 7.13
CA THR A 48 3.22 6.79 8.03
C THR A 48 3.47 5.45 7.34
N SER A 49 3.77 4.41 8.12
CA SER A 49 3.94 3.06 7.60
C SER A 49 2.97 2.11 8.28
N ARG A 50 2.48 1.13 7.52
CA ARG A 50 1.66 0.04 8.03
C ARG A 50 2.07 -1.27 7.40
N THR A 51 1.95 -2.35 8.16
CA THR A 51 2.08 -3.72 7.65
C THR A 51 0.75 -4.41 7.81
N LYS A 52 0.32 -5.12 6.76
CA LYS A 52 -0.96 -5.82 6.78
C LYS A 52 -1.02 -6.77 7.99
N THR A 53 -2.19 -6.89 8.61
CA THR A 53 -2.39 -7.90 9.65
C THR A 53 -2.69 -9.24 8.97
N VAL A 54 -2.36 -10.34 9.67
CA VAL A 54 -2.67 -11.70 9.21
C VAL A 54 -4.17 -11.86 8.94
N LYS A 55 -5.01 -11.37 9.87
CA LYS A 55 -6.48 -11.37 9.72
C LYS A 55 -6.95 -10.57 8.50
N SER A 56 -6.38 -9.39 8.26
CA SER A 56 -6.72 -8.58 7.08
C SER A 56 -6.28 -9.23 5.77
N PHE A 57 -5.14 -9.95 5.79
CA PHE A 57 -4.68 -10.72 4.64
C PHE A 57 -5.61 -11.89 4.33
N GLU A 58 -5.93 -12.72 5.32
CA GLU A 58 -6.88 -13.82 5.18
C GLU A 58 -8.23 -13.30 4.67
N GLY A 59 -8.76 -12.21 5.27
CA GLY A 59 -10.00 -11.58 4.82
C GLY A 59 -9.93 -11.11 3.36
N LYS A 60 -8.79 -10.60 2.89
CA LYS A 60 -8.58 -10.22 1.48
C LYS A 60 -8.63 -11.44 0.56
N LEU A 61 -7.95 -12.53 0.92
CA LEU A 61 -8.00 -13.78 0.14
C LEU A 61 -9.41 -14.38 0.08
N ARG A 62 -10.14 -14.39 1.21
CA ARG A 62 -11.53 -14.86 1.24
C ARG A 62 -12.47 -13.99 0.40
N ARG A 63 -12.25 -12.68 0.35
CA ARG A 63 -12.99 -11.79 -0.58
C ARG A 63 -12.64 -12.08 -2.03
N PHE A 64 -11.37 -12.34 -2.35
CA PHE A 64 -10.94 -12.72 -3.70
C PHE A 64 -11.50 -14.08 -4.13
N ALA A 65 -11.60 -15.05 -3.23
CA ALA A 65 -12.19 -16.36 -3.52
C ALA A 65 -13.67 -16.26 -3.96
N LYS A 66 -14.39 -15.21 -3.54
CA LYS A 66 -15.78 -14.94 -3.95
C LYS A 66 -15.88 -14.20 -5.30
N ARG A 67 -14.76 -13.72 -5.84
CA ARG A 67 -14.72 -12.90 -7.05
C ARG A 67 -14.31 -13.75 -8.27
N PRO A 68 -15.11 -13.76 -9.35
CA PRO A 68 -14.80 -14.56 -10.54
C PRO A 68 -13.61 -14.03 -11.34
N ASP A 69 -13.19 -12.78 -11.13
CA ASP A 69 -12.03 -12.18 -11.79
C ASP A 69 -10.70 -12.45 -11.05
N LYS A 70 -10.75 -13.06 -9.85
CA LYS A 70 -9.58 -13.27 -8.99
C LYS A 70 -9.31 -14.76 -8.81
N HIS A 71 -8.29 -15.22 -9.50
CA HIS A 71 -7.85 -16.61 -9.47
C HIS A 71 -6.38 -16.67 -9.07
N PHE A 72 -6.08 -17.60 -8.17
CA PHE A 72 -4.72 -17.89 -7.72
C PHE A 72 -4.59 -19.41 -7.60
N ALA A 73 -3.70 -19.99 -8.39
CA ALA A 73 -3.48 -21.43 -8.47
C ALA A 73 -2.53 -21.92 -7.38
N SER A 74 -1.65 -21.05 -6.86
CA SER A 74 -0.63 -21.40 -5.87
C SER A 74 -0.41 -20.30 -4.85
N VAL A 75 0.29 -20.63 -3.77
CA VAL A 75 0.75 -19.65 -2.78
C VAL A 75 1.72 -18.66 -3.41
N ASP A 76 2.62 -19.09 -4.29
CA ASP A 76 3.60 -18.20 -4.92
C ASP A 76 2.93 -17.14 -5.79
N GLU A 77 1.92 -17.52 -6.57
CA GLU A 77 1.15 -16.56 -7.38
C GLU A 77 0.46 -15.49 -6.51
N ILE A 78 0.03 -15.85 -5.30
CA ILE A 78 -0.53 -14.89 -4.33
C ILE A 78 0.53 -13.86 -3.94
N PHE A 79 1.74 -14.30 -3.61
CA PHE A 79 2.82 -13.41 -3.17
C PHE A 79 3.40 -12.58 -4.32
N GLU A 80 3.32 -13.06 -5.56
CA GLU A 80 3.71 -12.30 -6.75
C GLU A 80 2.70 -11.18 -7.09
N LYS A 81 1.40 -11.45 -6.93
CA LYS A 81 0.33 -10.53 -7.36
C LYS A 81 -0.19 -9.61 -6.26
N ILE A 82 0.06 -9.92 -4.99
CA ILE A 82 -0.34 -9.07 -3.87
C ILE A 82 0.88 -8.27 -3.38
N GLY A 83 0.92 -6.98 -3.70
CA GLY A 83 2.02 -6.08 -3.35
C GLY A 83 1.81 -5.23 -2.09
N ASP A 84 0.65 -5.34 -1.43
CA ASP A 84 0.25 -4.47 -0.31
C ASP A 84 0.45 -5.13 1.08
N PHE A 85 1.52 -5.91 1.22
CA PHE A 85 1.94 -6.50 2.50
C PHE A 85 2.63 -5.47 3.40
N ALA A 86 3.55 -4.70 2.81
CA ALA A 86 4.16 -3.51 3.38
C ALA A 86 3.56 -2.28 2.69
N GLY A 87 3.18 -1.26 3.46
CA GLY A 87 2.59 -0.06 2.92
C GLY A 87 3.12 1.21 3.61
N VAL A 88 3.36 2.25 2.83
CA VAL A 88 3.70 3.59 3.31
C VAL A 88 2.70 4.58 2.76
N ARG A 89 2.27 5.54 3.58
CA ARG A 89 1.42 6.65 3.16
C ARG A 89 2.20 7.94 3.24
N VAL A 90 2.11 8.73 2.19
CA VAL A 90 2.66 10.07 2.10
C VAL A 90 1.49 11.03 1.96
N ALA A 91 1.11 11.64 3.08
CA ALA A 91 0.02 12.60 3.14
C ALA A 91 0.57 14.03 2.96
N THR A 92 0.48 14.60 1.76
CA THR A 92 0.97 15.96 1.48
C THR A 92 0.02 17.00 2.04
N TYR A 93 0.52 18.16 2.46
CA TYR A 93 -0.35 19.25 2.91
C TYR A 93 -1.07 19.94 1.75
N ARG A 94 -0.48 19.87 0.55
CA ARG A 94 -0.95 20.51 -0.66
C ARG A 94 -1.06 19.46 -1.78
N PRO A 95 -2.19 19.39 -2.51
CA PRO A 95 -2.35 18.45 -3.62
C PRO A 95 -1.31 18.63 -4.73
N GLU A 96 -0.81 19.85 -4.93
CA GLU A 96 0.19 20.15 -5.96
C GLU A 96 1.51 19.42 -5.72
N ASP A 97 1.83 19.16 -4.45
CA ASP A 97 3.03 18.43 -4.05
C ASP A 97 2.94 16.93 -4.36
N GLU A 98 1.75 16.36 -4.58
CA GLU A 98 1.57 14.91 -4.85
C GLU A 98 2.41 14.45 -6.06
N SER A 99 2.39 15.25 -7.13
CA SER A 99 3.13 14.96 -8.37
C SER A 99 4.65 14.97 -8.16
N ARG A 100 5.13 15.95 -7.38
CA ARG A 100 6.54 16.12 -7.02
C ARG A 100 7.03 14.96 -6.15
N VAL A 101 6.21 14.53 -5.20
CA VAL A 101 6.49 13.35 -4.36
C VAL A 101 6.56 12.08 -5.19
N ALA A 102 5.62 11.87 -6.12
CA ALA A 102 5.63 10.71 -7.01
C ALA A 102 6.90 10.66 -7.88
N GLN A 103 7.33 11.82 -8.41
CA GLN A 103 8.57 11.94 -9.16
C GLN A 103 9.80 11.61 -8.29
N ALA A 104 9.86 12.15 -7.07
CA ALA A 104 10.93 11.84 -6.13
C ALA A 104 11.01 10.34 -5.82
N ILE A 105 9.87 9.70 -5.53
CA ILE A 105 9.78 8.26 -5.26
C ILE A 105 10.31 7.43 -6.43
N SER A 106 9.96 7.80 -7.67
CA SER A 106 10.46 7.12 -8.87
C SER A 106 11.99 7.24 -9.03
N GLY A 107 12.57 8.35 -8.57
CA GLY A 107 14.01 8.56 -8.54
C GLY A 107 14.72 7.81 -7.40
N ILE A 108 14.07 7.64 -6.25
CA ILE A 108 14.67 7.05 -5.03
C ILE A 108 14.64 5.52 -5.08
N PHE A 109 13.51 4.94 -5.51
CA PHE A 109 13.28 3.50 -5.47
C PHE A 109 13.39 2.86 -6.86
N ALA A 110 13.29 1.53 -6.91
CA ALA A 110 13.18 0.77 -8.15
C ALA A 110 11.76 0.18 -8.29
N GLY A 111 11.36 -0.07 -9.53
CA GLY A 111 10.21 -0.89 -9.87
C GLY A 111 10.51 -2.38 -9.83
N SER A 112 9.53 -3.19 -10.25
CA SER A 112 9.69 -4.65 -10.32
C SER A 112 10.87 -5.03 -11.21
N GLN A 113 11.70 -5.96 -10.73
CA GLN A 113 12.91 -6.42 -11.42
C GLN A 113 13.91 -5.29 -11.76
N GLY A 114 13.92 -4.20 -10.98
CA GLY A 114 14.86 -3.09 -11.19
C GLY A 114 14.45 -2.11 -12.29
N THR A 115 13.21 -2.20 -12.79
CA THR A 115 12.66 -1.27 -13.78
C THR A 115 12.24 0.07 -13.13
N THR A 116 11.57 0.94 -13.88
CA THR A 116 10.96 2.16 -13.33
C THR A 116 9.78 1.81 -12.42
N VAL A 117 9.56 2.62 -11.38
CA VAL A 117 8.43 2.46 -10.47
C VAL A 117 7.11 2.51 -11.25
N ASP A 118 6.22 1.56 -10.98
CA ASP A 118 4.86 1.56 -11.52
C ASP A 118 4.02 2.57 -10.72
N ILE A 119 3.48 3.57 -11.43
CA ILE A 119 2.71 4.68 -10.85
C ILE A 119 1.28 4.59 -11.38
N ASP A 120 0.34 4.34 -10.47
CA ASP A 120 -1.06 4.13 -10.77
C ASP A 120 -1.89 5.21 -10.06
N LEU A 121 -2.39 6.18 -10.82
CA LEU A 121 -3.27 7.23 -10.30
C LEU A 121 -4.67 6.65 -10.07
N LYS A 122 -5.07 6.56 -8.80
CA LYS A 122 -6.44 6.24 -8.41
C LYS A 122 -7.19 7.52 -8.11
N ASP A 123 -8.16 7.81 -8.97
CA ASP A 123 -9.17 8.84 -8.74
C ASP A 123 -10.54 8.21 -8.97
N LYS A 124 -11.27 7.96 -7.88
CA LYS A 124 -12.61 7.37 -7.89
C LYS A 124 -13.60 8.37 -7.31
N LEU A 125 -13.67 9.53 -7.93
CA LEU A 125 -14.64 10.55 -7.59
C LEU A 125 -16.02 10.21 -8.20
N ASP A 126 -16.95 9.82 -7.33
CA ASP A 126 -18.36 9.67 -7.60
C ASP A 126 -19.17 10.22 -6.41
N PRO A 127 -19.43 11.54 -6.39
CA PRO A 127 -20.13 12.19 -5.27
C PRO A 127 -21.56 11.68 -5.09
N ALA A 128 -22.21 11.21 -6.17
CA ALA A 128 -23.56 10.68 -6.10
C ALA A 128 -23.63 9.39 -5.27
N ASN A 129 -22.55 8.61 -5.26
CA ASN A 129 -22.40 7.39 -4.47
C ASN A 129 -21.50 7.56 -3.25
N CYS A 130 -21.21 8.82 -2.87
CA CYS A 130 -20.30 9.17 -1.76
C CYS A 130 -18.91 8.52 -1.88
N GLN A 131 -18.37 8.44 -3.10
CA GLN A 131 -17.00 7.98 -3.36
C GLN A 131 -16.14 9.18 -3.74
N PHE A 132 -15.03 9.33 -3.05
CA PHE A 132 -14.05 10.40 -3.23
C PHE A 132 -12.64 9.85 -3.02
N TYR A 133 -12.46 8.53 -3.13
CA TYR A 133 -11.15 7.89 -2.98
C TYR A 133 -10.15 8.44 -3.98
N ARG A 134 -9.07 9.03 -3.48
CA ARG A 134 -7.98 9.56 -4.30
C ARG A 134 -6.61 9.27 -3.71
N ALA A 135 -5.76 8.62 -4.49
CA ALA A 135 -4.35 8.41 -4.17
C ALA A 135 -3.55 8.01 -5.42
N THR A 136 -2.29 8.41 -5.48
CA THR A 136 -1.31 7.86 -6.43
C THR A 136 -0.62 6.68 -5.76
N HIS A 137 -0.76 5.49 -6.34
CA HIS A 137 -0.12 4.27 -5.84
C HIS A 137 1.18 4.05 -6.57
N CYS A 138 2.24 3.78 -5.82
CA CYS A 138 3.55 3.46 -6.34
C CYS A 138 4.00 2.11 -5.78
N GLN A 139 4.18 1.11 -6.65
CA GLN A 139 4.73 -0.18 -6.22
C GLN A 139 6.26 -0.11 -6.30
N VAL A 140 6.92 -0.13 -5.15
CA VAL A 140 8.36 0.10 -5.05
C VAL A 140 9.13 -1.08 -4.48
N PHE A 141 10.41 -1.15 -4.84
CA PHE A 141 11.42 -2.05 -4.33
C PHE A 141 12.65 -1.24 -3.89
N LEU A 142 13.34 -1.71 -2.86
CA LEU A 142 14.64 -1.15 -2.46
C LEU A 142 15.68 -1.40 -3.57
N LYS A 143 16.51 -0.40 -3.85
CA LYS A 143 17.66 -0.53 -4.76
C LYS A 143 18.77 -1.36 -4.11
N GLU A 144 19.67 -1.93 -4.91
CA GLU A 144 20.78 -2.76 -4.40
C GLU A 144 21.64 -2.05 -3.33
N GLY A 145 21.85 -0.73 -3.43
CA GLY A 145 22.57 0.04 -2.41
C GLY A 145 21.89 0.11 -1.05
N GLU A 146 20.57 -0.09 -1.00
CA GLU A 146 19.76 -0.12 0.22
C GLU A 146 19.64 -1.53 0.81
N LEU A 147 20.08 -2.56 0.08
CA LEU A 147 19.97 -3.98 0.45
C LEU A 147 21.26 -4.52 1.08
N LEU A 148 21.88 -3.71 1.94
CA LEU A 148 23.13 -4.05 2.61
C LEU A 148 22.92 -4.39 4.09
N GLY A 149 23.81 -5.23 4.63
CA GLY A 149 23.79 -5.66 6.03
C GLY A 149 22.44 -6.24 6.44
N ASP A 150 21.85 -5.61 7.46
CA ASP A 150 20.56 -6.02 8.03
C ASP A 150 19.39 -5.96 7.04
N TYR A 151 19.49 -5.20 5.94
CA TYR A 151 18.41 -5.06 4.95
C TYR A 151 18.52 -6.02 3.77
N ALA A 152 19.58 -6.84 3.69
CA ALA A 152 19.77 -7.79 2.59
C ALA A 152 18.60 -8.78 2.45
N ASN A 153 17.95 -9.14 3.57
CA ASN A 153 16.78 -10.01 3.59
C ASN A 153 15.52 -9.38 2.98
N LEU A 154 15.51 -8.08 2.70
CA LEU A 154 14.38 -7.37 2.07
C LEU A 154 14.38 -7.50 0.54
N LYS A 155 15.43 -8.06 -0.06
CA LYS A 155 15.57 -8.19 -1.51
C LYS A 155 14.37 -8.88 -2.15
N GLY A 156 13.79 -8.24 -3.18
CA GLY A 156 12.63 -8.77 -3.90
C GLY A 156 11.28 -8.64 -3.18
N ALA A 157 11.24 -8.08 -1.97
CA ALA A 157 9.99 -7.71 -1.33
C ALA A 157 9.57 -6.30 -1.77
N SER A 158 8.30 -6.14 -2.08
CA SER A 158 7.74 -4.88 -2.54
C SER A 158 7.00 -4.15 -1.42
N CYS A 159 6.96 -2.82 -1.52
CA CYS A 159 6.17 -1.95 -0.66
C CYS A 159 5.24 -1.10 -1.54
N GLU A 160 3.99 -0.95 -1.14
CA GLU A 160 3.06 -0.03 -1.79
C GLU A 160 3.16 1.34 -1.11
N ILE A 161 3.53 2.38 -1.86
CA ILE A 161 3.46 3.77 -1.37
C ILE A 161 2.18 4.41 -1.90
N GLN A 162 1.37 4.97 -1.01
CA GLN A 162 0.15 5.71 -1.35
C GLN A 162 0.37 7.19 -1.09
N ILE A 163 0.34 8.00 -2.13
CA ILE A 163 0.55 9.44 -2.07
C ILE A 163 -0.80 10.12 -2.25
N CYS A 164 -1.19 10.98 -1.32
CA CYS A 164 -2.43 11.76 -1.42
C CYS A 164 -2.32 13.00 -0.53
N SER A 165 -3.15 14.01 -0.76
CA SER A 165 -3.27 15.13 0.18
C SER A 165 -3.77 14.65 1.54
N MET A 166 -3.51 15.43 2.60
CA MET A 166 -3.97 15.14 3.95
C MET A 166 -5.50 14.98 4.02
N MET A 167 -6.23 15.82 3.28
CA MET A 167 -7.69 15.73 3.25
C MET A 167 -8.16 14.44 2.54
N ALA A 168 -7.55 14.11 1.41
CA ALA A 168 -7.82 12.86 0.72
C ALA A 168 -7.44 11.64 1.59
N HIS A 169 -6.35 11.72 2.36
CA HIS A 169 -5.96 10.67 3.30
C HIS A 169 -7.06 10.43 4.34
N VAL A 170 -7.56 11.49 4.99
CA VAL A 170 -8.64 11.40 5.98
C VAL A 170 -9.88 10.78 5.35
N TRP A 171 -10.27 11.26 4.17
CA TRP A 171 -11.46 10.76 3.50
C TRP A 171 -11.32 9.28 3.07
N ASN A 172 -10.15 8.89 2.57
CA ASN A 172 -9.84 7.50 2.24
C ASN A 172 -9.97 6.57 3.46
N GLU A 173 -9.57 7.02 4.66
CA GLU A 173 -9.72 6.23 5.89
C GLU A 173 -11.18 6.14 6.32
N ILE A 174 -11.94 7.23 6.21
CA ILE A 174 -13.37 7.26 6.52
C ILE A 174 -14.14 6.30 5.60
N GLU A 175 -13.93 6.38 4.28
CA GLU A 175 -14.55 5.45 3.33
C GLU A 175 -14.16 4.01 3.58
N HIS A 176 -12.88 3.77 3.88
CA HIS A 176 -12.41 2.44 4.22
C HIS A 176 -13.16 1.94 5.46
N ASP A 177 -13.21 2.71 6.54
CA ASP A 177 -13.86 2.29 7.78
C ASP A 177 -15.37 2.09 7.62
N ILE A 178 -16.08 2.97 6.91
CA ILE A 178 -17.52 2.80 6.60
C ILE A 178 -17.74 1.54 5.75
N GLY A 179 -16.92 1.35 4.70
CA GLY A 179 -17.01 0.19 3.82
C GLY A 179 -16.73 -1.14 4.54
N TYR A 180 -15.93 -1.12 5.61
CA TYR A 180 -15.63 -2.30 6.42
C TYR A 180 -16.50 -2.47 7.67
N LYS A 181 -17.16 -1.41 8.15
CA LYS A 181 -18.09 -1.42 9.29
C LYS A 181 -19.43 -0.77 8.88
N PRO A 182 -20.26 -1.47 8.08
CA PRO A 182 -21.55 -0.95 7.61
C PRO A 182 -22.58 -0.68 8.74
N GLU A 183 -22.26 -1.04 9.99
CA GLU A 183 -23.07 -0.71 11.17
C GLU A 183 -22.83 0.73 11.69
N GLY A 184 -21.70 1.35 11.32
CA GLY A 184 -21.46 2.76 11.56
C GLY A 184 -22.10 3.56 10.44
N GLY A 185 -23.08 4.42 10.78
CA GLY A 185 -23.60 5.39 9.82
C GLY A 185 -22.44 6.13 9.14
N GLY A 186 -22.59 6.44 7.85
CA GLY A 186 -21.60 7.23 7.11
C GLY A 186 -21.34 8.60 7.76
N PRO A 187 -20.46 9.43 7.17
CA PRO A 187 -20.06 10.69 7.79
C PRO A 187 -21.31 11.53 8.04
N ALA A 188 -21.39 12.17 9.21
CA ALA A 188 -22.51 13.02 9.58
C ALA A 188 -22.62 14.21 8.62
N GLU A 189 -23.76 14.90 8.58
CA GLU A 189 -23.96 16.06 7.69
C GLU A 189 -22.92 17.18 7.91
N ALA A 190 -22.37 17.28 9.13
CA ALA A 190 -21.28 18.22 9.44
C ALA A 190 -19.91 17.83 8.85
N GLU A 191 -19.77 16.61 8.33
CA GLU A 191 -18.52 16.03 7.82
C GLU A 191 -18.53 15.88 6.27
N ARG A 192 -19.63 16.24 5.61
CA ARG A 192 -19.78 16.27 4.13
C ARG A 192 -19.50 17.66 3.58
#